data_AF-A0A7V1RGK5-F1
#
_entry.id   AF-A0A7V1RGK5-F1
#
_cell.length_a   1.000
_cell.length_b   1.000
_cell.length_c   1.000
_cell.angle_alpha   90.00
_cell.angle_beta   90.00
_cell.angle_gamma   90.00
#
_symmetry.space_group_name_H-M   'P 1'
#
loop_
_entity.id
_entity.type
_entity.pdbx_description
1 polymer ?
#
loop_
_entity_poly.entity_id
_entity_poly.type
_entity_poly.pdbx_seq_one_letter_code
_entity_poly.pdbx_strand_id
1 'polypeptide(L)' 'MERLPAAVRIVEVGPRDGLQNESAILATTDKVRFIEMLADAGLREIEAASFVSPRRVPQLADAEEVAA' A
#
# COMPACT_ATOMS: atom_id res chain seq x y z
N MET A 1 29.83 17.16 12.33
CA MET A 1 29.07 15.92 12.08
C MET A 1 27.65 16.13 12.55
N GLU A 2 26.69 16.12 11.64
CA GLU A 2 25.27 16.22 11.99
C GLU A 2 24.84 15.01 12.83
N ARG A 3 24.08 15.28 13.90
CA ARG A 3 23.50 14.22 14.75
C ARG A 3 22.27 13.65 14.05
N LEU A 4 22.39 12.41 13.59
CA LEU A 4 21.26 11.67 13.05
C LEU A 4 20.29 11.25 14.16
N PRO A 5 18.99 11.06 13.84
CA PRO A 5 18.02 10.53 14.78
C PRO A 5 18.37 9.09 15.17
N ALA A 6 18.03 8.71 16.40
CA ALA A 6 18.29 7.37 16.93
C ALA A 6 17.43 6.28 16.28
N ALA A 7 16.32 6.65 15.64
CA ALA A 7 15.44 5.77 14.91
C ALA A 7 14.71 6.52 13.79
N VAL A 8 14.29 5.79 12.77
CA VAL A 8 13.46 6.28 11.66
C VAL A 8 12.21 5.41 11.58
N ARG A 9 11.08 6.04 11.24
CA ARG A 9 9.83 5.35 10.92
C ARG A 9 9.66 5.35 9.41
N ILE A 10 9.43 4.18 8.84
CA ILE A 10 9.07 4.00 7.43
C ILE A 10 7.57 3.75 7.40
N VAL A 11 6.87 4.53 6.58
CA VAL A 11 5.46 4.33 6.26
C VAL A 11 5.41 3.93 4.80
N GLU A 12 5.05 2.68 4.55
CA GLU A 12 4.96 2.14 3.20
C GLU A 12 3.61 2.51 2.59
N VAL A 13 3.64 3.16 1.43
CA VAL A 13 2.44 3.68 0.75
C VAL A 13 2.23 3.07 -0.63
N GLY A 14 3.10 2.15 -1.06
CA GLY A 14 3.04 1.47 -2.35
C GLY A 14 1.69 0.81 -2.64
N PRO A 15 1.08 0.03 -1.73
CA PRO A 15 -0.20 -0.62 -1.99
C PRO A 15 -1.37 0.36 -2.19
N ARG A 16 -1.32 1.55 -1.61
CA ARG A 16 -2.34 2.59 -1.78
C ARG A 16 -1.94 3.64 -2.81
N ASP A 17 -0.98 4.48 -2.46
CA ASP A 17 -0.60 5.66 -3.25
C ASP A 17 0.20 5.27 -4.49
N GLY A 18 1.05 4.23 -4.37
CA GLY A 18 1.73 3.66 -5.53
C GLY A 18 0.73 3.13 -6.56
N LEU A 19 -0.06 2.12 -6.19
CA LEU A 19 -1.01 1.48 -7.10
C LEU A 19 -2.06 2.45 -7.66
N GLN A 20 -2.50 3.46 -6.90
CA GLN A 20 -3.40 4.50 -7.41
C GLN A 20 -2.83 5.26 -8.61
N ASN A 21 -1.51 5.45 -8.67
CA ASN A 21 -0.83 6.19 -9.74
C ASN A 21 -0.34 5.28 -10.88
N GLU A 22 -0.48 3.96 -10.74
CA GLU A 22 -0.12 3.02 -11.78
C GLU A 22 -1.17 2.92 -12.88
N SER A 23 -0.69 2.73 -14.11
CA SER A 23 -1.54 2.56 -15.29
C SER A 23 -2.25 1.21 -15.32
N ALA A 24 -1.64 0.18 -14.73
CA ALA A 24 -2.18 -1.16 -14.66
C ALA A 24 -3.04 -1.33 -13.39
N ILE A 25 -4.18 -2.02 -13.53
CA ILE A 25 -5.00 -2.45 -12.39
C ILE A 25 -4.60 -3.88 -12.04
N LEU A 26 -4.03 -4.06 -10.85
CA LEU A 26 -3.68 -5.38 -10.35
C LEU A 26 -4.92 -6.12 -9.84
N ALA A 27 -4.91 -7.44 -9.97
CA ALA A 27 -5.92 -8.29 -9.35
C ALA A 27 -5.81 -8.23 -7.82
N THR A 28 -6.92 -8.41 -7.12
CA THR A 28 -6.98 -8.37 -5.65
C THR A 28 -5.99 -9.33 -5.00
N THR A 29 -5.83 -10.53 -5.55
CA THR A 29 -4.85 -11.53 -5.06
C THR A 29 -3.41 -11.04 -5.14
N ASP A 30 -3.07 -10.29 -6.20
CA ASP A 30 -1.73 -9.75 -6.36
C ASP A 30 -1.46 -8.60 -5.40
N LYS A 31 -2.49 -7.78 -5.10
CA LYS A 31 -2.42 -6.72 -4.09
C LYS A 31 -2.20 -7.29 -2.69
N VAL A 32 -2.99 -8.31 -2.32
CA VAL A 32 -2.85 -9.00 -1.03
C VAL A 32 -1.44 -9.58 -0.90
N ARG A 33 -0.98 -10.33 -1.92
CA ARG A 33 0.37 -10.89 -1.93
C ARG A 33 1.45 -9.81 -1.80
N PHE A 34 1.28 -8.68 -2.46
CA PHE A 34 2.23 -7.57 -2.37
C PHE A 34 2.30 -7.01 -0.94
N ILE A 35 1.15 -6.81 -0.28
CA ILE A 35 1.09 -6.35 1.12
C ILE A 35 1.72 -7.36 2.08
N GLU A 36 1.45 -8.65 1.90
CA GLU A 36 2.06 -9.73 2.69
C GLU A 36 3.59 -9.71 2.56
N MET A 37 4.11 -9.57 1.34
CA MET A 37 5.55 -9.46 1.10
C MET A 37 6.17 -8.23 1.77
N LEU A 38 5.46 -7.10 1.81
CA LEU A 38 5.92 -5.89 2.52
C LEU A 38 5.95 -6.11 4.03
N ALA A 39 4.95 -6.79 4.58
CA ALA A 39 4.92 -7.16 6.00
C ALA A 39 6.06 -8.13 6.34
N ASP A 40 6.30 -9.15 5.51
CA ASP A 40 7.39 -10.11 5.65
C ASP A 40 8.77 -9.45 5.56
N ALA A 41 8.89 -8.34 4.81
CA ALA A 41 10.11 -7.52 4.76
C ALA A 41 10.37 -6.73 6.06
N GLY A 42 9.49 -6.79 7.04
CA GLY A 42 9.64 -6.15 8.36
C GLY A 42 9.09 -4.73 8.45
N LEU A 43 8.29 -4.29 7.46
CA LEU A 43 7.61 -3.00 7.52
C LEU A 43 6.50 -3.05 8.58
N ARG A 44 6.45 -2.02 9.41
CA ARG A 44 5.54 -1.95 10.56
C ARG A 44 4.30 -1.09 10.33
N GLU A 45 4.30 -0.29 9.27
CA GLU A 45 3.21 0.61 8.92
C GLU A 45 3.07 0.62 7.40
N ILE A 46 1.93 0.12 6.91
CA ILE A 46 1.64 -0.06 5.49
C ILE A 46 0.24 0.50 5.23
N GLU A 47 0.12 1.47 4.31
CA GLU A 47 -1.17 1.90 3.79
C GLU A 47 -1.66 0.88 2.75
N ALA A 48 -2.48 -0.07 3.21
CA ALA A 48 -2.92 -1.22 2.41
C ALA A 48 -3.93 -0.87 1.30
N ALA A 49 -4.88 0.04 1.57
CA ALA A 49 -5.99 0.35 0.68
C ALA A 49 -6.58 1.75 0.92
N SER A 50 -7.52 2.19 0.07
CA SER A 50 -8.26 3.44 0.24
C SER A 50 -9.74 3.28 -0.15
N PHE A 51 -10.64 3.69 0.73
CA PHE A 51 -12.09 3.62 0.54
C PHE A 51 -12.62 4.88 -0.17
N VAL A 52 -12.11 5.11 -1.38
CA VAL A 52 -12.50 6.24 -2.24
C VAL A 52 -13.51 5.79 -3.30
N SER A 53 -14.01 6.74 -4.09
CA SER A 53 -14.94 6.40 -5.17
C SER A 53 -14.23 5.53 -6.23
N PRO A 54 -14.72 4.30 -6.49
CA PRO A 54 -14.11 3.40 -7.48
C PRO A 54 -14.21 3.93 -8.91
N ARG A 55 -15.14 4.87 -9.17
CA ARG A 55 -15.23 5.55 -10.47
C ARG A 55 -14.10 6.55 -10.70
N ARG A 56 -13.56 7.13 -9.62
CA ARG A 56 -12.47 8.13 -9.69
C ARG A 56 -11.09 7.46 -9.58
N VAL A 57 -10.99 6.38 -8.81
CA VAL A 57 -9.77 5.61 -8.61
C VAL A 57 -10.09 4.12 -8.83
N PRO A 58 -10.19 3.67 -10.10
CA PRO A 58 -10.53 2.28 -10.41
C PRO A 58 -9.48 1.28 -9.91
N GLN A 59 -8.23 1.70 -9.73
CA GLN A 59 -7.13 0.88 -9.22
C GLN A 59 -7.41 0.33 -7.83
N LEU A 60 -8.19 1.05 -7.00
CA LEU A 60 -8.47 0.69 -5.60
C LEU A 60 -9.95 0.31 -5.38
N ALA A 61 -10.65 -0.10 -6.44
CA ALA A 61 -12.08 -0.40 -6.37
C ALA A 61 -12.42 -1.61 -5.47
N ASP A 62 -11.46 -2.50 -5.24
CA ASP A 62 -11.51 -3.72 -4.43
C ASP A 62 -11.03 -3.52 -2.98
N ALA A 63 -11.04 -2.28 -2.47
CA ALA A 63 -10.49 -1.96 -1.15
C ALA A 63 -11.07 -2.78 0.00
N GLU A 64 -12.36 -3.13 -0.05
CA GLU A 64 -13.02 -3.98 0.96
C GLU A 64 -12.49 -5.42 0.92
N GLU A 65 -12.24 -5.96 -0.27
CA GLU A 65 -11.74 -7.32 -0.47
C GLU A 65 -10.26 -7.44 -0.09
N VAL A 66 -9.48 -6.37 -0.27
CA VAL A 66 -8.08 -6.29 0.18
C VAL A 66 -7.99 -6.18 1.71
N ALA A 67 -8.98 -5.56 2.37
CA ALA A 67 -8.95 -5.27 3.81
C ALA A 67 -9.68 -6.31 4.68
N ALA A 68 -10.26 -7.34 4.08
CA ALA A 68 -11.00 -8.41 4.77
C ALA A 68 -10.06 -9.43 5.42
#